data_AF-A0AAV4EQY8-F1
#
_entry.id   AF-A0AAV4EQY8-F1
#
_cell.length_a   1.000
_cell.length_b   1.000
_cell.length_c   1.000
_cell.angle_alpha   90.00
_cell.angle_beta   90.00
_cell.angle_gamma   90.00
#
_symmetry.space_group_name_H-M   'P 1'
#
loop_
_entity.id
_entity.type
_entity.pdbx_description
1 polymer ?
#
loop_
_entity_poly.entity_id
_entity_poly.type
_entity_poly.pdbx_seq_one_letter_code
_entity_poly.pdbx_strand_id
1 'polypeptide(L)'
;MRDVEAEDTEEKYSAIKLNGNPITELRYADDTALLSKTTEGLNDLMQNVKKFSQNENLPLNAKKTKVKDSDKSPASSRHSFRKLTNTQNQKYSVLRIPWTARRTNQNILQELGTKERQLLKNIKQQKLKYFGHVVRHNNLEKLCLEGAVEGRRGRGRRRKRWTQDISDWLDFSVREASILAQDRDGFRSAVWEATSYKDPP
;
A
#
# COMPACT_ATOMS: atom_id res chain seq x y z
N MET A 1 26.82 10.88 -14.86
CA MET A 1 27.00 11.38 -13.47
C MET A 1 26.02 10.76 -12.47
N ARG A 2 24.84 10.25 -12.88
CA ARG A 2 23.94 9.51 -11.98
C ARG A 2 24.28 8.02 -11.82
N ASP A 3 25.05 7.46 -12.76
CA ASP A 3 25.33 6.01 -12.78
C ASP A 3 26.45 5.62 -11.79
N VAL A 4 27.38 6.53 -11.49
CA VAL A 4 28.51 6.27 -10.58
C VAL A 4 28.06 6.22 -9.11
N GLU A 5 27.09 7.04 -8.70
CA GLU A 5 26.60 7.04 -7.30
C GLU A 5 25.68 5.84 -6.98
N ALA A 6 25.00 5.29 -7.97
CA ALA A 6 24.12 4.13 -7.80
C ALA A 6 24.90 2.83 -7.62
N GLU A 7 26.02 2.68 -8.34
CA GLU A 7 26.95 1.54 -8.22
C GLU A 7 27.60 1.52 -6.83
N ASP A 8 28.05 2.68 -6.35
CA ASP A 8 28.64 2.86 -5.02
C ASP A 8 27.66 2.61 -3.86
N THR A 9 26.36 2.85 -4.04
CA THR A 9 25.36 2.65 -2.97
C THR A 9 24.84 1.21 -2.90
N GLU A 10 24.81 0.51 -4.03
CA GLU A 10 24.40 -0.89 -4.09
C GLU A 10 25.37 -1.80 -3.34
N GLU A 11 26.67 -1.72 -3.67
CA GLU A 11 27.69 -2.57 -3.07
C GLU A 11 27.97 -2.19 -1.62
N LYS A 12 28.11 -0.89 -1.34
CA LYS A 12 28.48 -0.38 -0.01
C LYS A 12 27.44 -0.68 1.06
N TYR A 13 26.16 -0.59 0.75
CA TYR A 13 25.09 -0.76 1.74
C TYR A 13 24.25 -2.01 1.51
N SER A 14 24.61 -2.86 0.54
CA SER A 14 23.82 -4.04 0.17
C SER A 14 22.35 -3.66 -0.07
N ALA A 15 22.10 -2.64 -0.88
CA ALA A 15 20.77 -2.03 -1.04
C ALA A 15 19.71 -3.00 -1.62
N ILE A 16 18.43 -2.77 -1.30
CA ILE A 16 17.32 -3.54 -1.87
C ILE A 16 17.01 -3.01 -3.28
N LYS A 17 16.96 -3.89 -4.28
CA LYS A 17 16.62 -3.50 -5.66
C LYS A 17 15.11 -3.46 -5.88
N LEU A 18 14.60 -2.36 -6.43
CA LEU A 18 13.28 -2.29 -7.07
C LEU A 18 13.45 -1.87 -8.53
N ASN A 19 13.06 -2.73 -9.47
CA ASN A 19 13.21 -2.49 -10.91
C ASN A 19 14.64 -2.06 -11.31
N GLY A 20 15.66 -2.65 -10.68
CA GLY A 20 17.07 -2.34 -10.92
C GLY A 20 17.60 -1.11 -10.16
N ASN A 21 16.75 -0.33 -9.50
CA ASN A 21 17.19 0.82 -8.71
C ASN A 21 17.45 0.40 -7.24
N PRO A 22 18.65 0.70 -6.68
CA PRO A 22 18.93 0.44 -5.27
C PRO A 22 18.15 1.42 -4.38
N ILE A 23 17.46 0.89 -3.37
CA ILE A 23 16.71 1.67 -2.37
C ILE A 23 17.27 1.34 -0.99
N THR A 24 17.72 2.40 -0.31
CA THR A 24 18.32 2.37 1.02
C THR A 24 17.45 3.01 2.09
N GLU A 25 16.49 3.84 1.70
CA GLU A 25 15.63 4.58 2.64
C GLU A 25 14.20 4.78 2.15
N LEU A 26 13.28 4.85 3.11
CA LEU A 26 11.88 5.23 2.94
C LEU A 26 11.54 6.27 4.02
N ARG A 27 11.09 7.46 3.61
CA ARG A 27 10.74 8.54 4.53
C ARG A 27 9.26 8.89 4.42
N TYR A 28 8.63 9.10 5.56
CA TYR A 28 7.27 9.63 5.64
C TYR A 28 7.18 10.59 6.83
N ALA A 29 7.06 11.89 6.54
CA ALA A 29 7.17 12.94 7.55
C ALA A 29 8.44 12.75 8.41
N ASP A 30 8.29 12.61 9.72
CA ASP A 30 9.41 12.42 10.66
C ASP A 30 9.88 10.95 10.74
N ASP A 31 9.11 10.00 10.21
CA ASP A 31 9.44 8.58 10.27
C ASP A 31 10.32 8.18 9.08
N THR A 32 11.51 7.64 9.38
CA THR A 32 12.44 7.11 8.37
C THR A 32 12.70 5.62 8.62
N ALA A 33 12.62 4.82 7.55
CA ALA A 33 13.02 3.41 7.56
C ALA A 33 14.23 3.21 6.64
N LEU A 34 15.29 2.63 7.20
CA LEU A 34 16.49 2.24 6.46
C LEU A 34 16.36 0.78 6.01
N LEU A 35 16.85 0.49 4.80
CA LEU A 35 16.71 -0.80 4.13
C LEU A 35 18.07 -1.30 3.64
N SER A 36 18.38 -2.55 3.97
CA SER A 36 19.54 -3.27 3.46
C SER A 36 19.24 -4.77 3.42
N LYS A 37 19.91 -5.49 2.52
CA LYS A 37 19.88 -6.96 2.44
C LYS A 37 20.69 -7.61 3.56
N THR A 38 21.66 -6.90 4.14
CA THR A 38 22.57 -7.43 5.16
C THR A 38 22.49 -6.62 6.44
N THR A 39 22.80 -7.26 7.57
CA THR A 39 22.90 -6.59 8.87
C THR A 39 24.07 -5.61 8.91
N GLU A 40 25.17 -5.94 8.22
CA GLU A 40 26.35 -5.09 8.07
C GLU A 40 26.01 -3.79 7.32
N GLY A 41 25.40 -3.89 6.14
CA GLY A 41 24.98 -2.72 5.36
C GLY A 41 23.96 -1.85 6.11
N LEU A 42 23.05 -2.46 6.88
CA LEU A 42 22.13 -1.72 7.74
C LEU A 42 22.85 -0.99 8.89
N ASN A 43 23.86 -1.60 9.49
CA ASN A 43 24.65 -0.99 10.55
C ASN A 43 25.45 0.21 10.02
N ASP A 44 26.03 0.09 8.83
CA ASP A 44 26.76 1.19 8.19
C ASP A 44 25.84 2.37 7.86
N LEU A 45 24.64 2.09 7.32
CA LEU A 45 23.60 3.11 7.14
C LEU A 45 23.22 3.78 8.46
N MET A 46 23.01 2.99 9.53
CA MET A 46 22.66 3.52 10.84
C MET A 46 23.77 4.38 11.45
N GLN A 47 25.03 3.97 11.33
CA GLN A 47 26.17 4.74 11.80
C GLN A 47 26.31 6.07 11.05
N ASN A 48 26.12 6.06 9.73
CA ASN A 48 26.11 7.28 8.94
C ASN A 48 24.99 8.22 9.41
N VAL A 49 23.75 7.72 9.52
CA VAL A 49 22.62 8.55 9.99
C VAL A 49 22.87 9.09 11.40
N LYS A 50 23.43 8.28 12.31
CA LYS A 50 23.78 8.73 13.66
C LYS A 50 24.83 9.84 13.66
N LYS A 51 25.85 9.73 12.82
CA LYS A 51 26.90 10.74 12.66
C LYS A 51 26.33 12.08 12.16
N PHE A 52 25.50 12.06 11.13
CA PHE A 52 24.84 13.27 10.63
C PHE A 52 23.82 13.85 11.63
N SER A 53 23.04 12.99 12.29
CA SER A 53 22.08 13.36 13.34
C SER A 53 22.74 14.09 14.51
N GLN A 54 23.95 13.68 14.91
CA GLN A 54 24.72 14.35 15.97
C GLN A 54 25.23 15.73 15.53
N ASN A 55 25.68 15.87 14.28
CA ASN A 55 26.16 17.14 13.75
C ASN A 55 25.04 18.19 13.62
N GLU A 56 23.82 17.75 13.29
CA GLU A 56 22.65 18.61 13.10
C GLU A 56 21.82 18.81 14.39
N ASN A 57 22.31 18.38 15.57
CA ASN A 57 21.59 18.45 16.84
C ASN A 57 20.19 17.80 16.84
N LEU A 58 20.00 16.74 16.06
CA LEU A 58 18.73 16.00 15.92
C LEU A 58 18.87 14.55 16.44
N PRO A 59 18.96 14.32 17.76
CA PRO A 59 19.30 13.01 18.31
C PRO A 59 18.24 11.93 18.02
N LEU A 60 18.68 10.77 17.55
CA LEU A 60 17.81 9.61 17.32
C LEU A 60 17.25 9.04 18.63
N ASN A 61 15.95 8.76 18.65
CA ASN A 61 15.31 8.11 19.79
C ASN A 61 15.50 6.59 19.76
N ALA A 62 16.49 6.10 20.50
CA ALA A 62 16.82 4.67 20.58
C ALA A 62 15.67 3.77 21.05
N LYS A 63 14.70 4.28 21.84
CA LYS A 63 13.52 3.49 22.26
C LYS A 63 12.53 3.28 21.12
N LYS A 64 12.47 4.24 20.19
CA LYS A 64 11.57 4.22 19.04
C LYS A 64 12.19 3.53 17.82
N THR A 65 13.51 3.62 17.65
CA THR A 65 14.24 2.95 16.57
C THR A 65 14.24 1.44 16.77
N LYS A 66 13.74 0.69 15.78
CA LYS A 66 13.64 -0.78 15.84
C LYS A 66 14.14 -1.40 14.54
N VAL A 67 14.99 -2.42 14.66
CA VAL A 67 15.37 -3.28 13.53
C VAL A 67 14.28 -4.33 13.32
N LYS A 68 13.90 -4.56 12.06
CA LYS A 68 12.90 -5.56 11.68
C LYS A 68 13.48 -6.47 10.62
N ASP A 69 13.41 -7.77 10.84
CA ASP A 69 13.78 -8.78 9.86
C ASP A 69 12.54 -9.24 9.08
N SER A 70 12.69 -9.32 7.75
CA SER A 70 11.67 -9.81 6.81
C SER A 70 11.70 -11.33 6.62
N ASP A 71 12.79 -12.00 7.00
CA ASP A 71 12.95 -13.46 6.91
C ASP A 71 12.26 -14.15 8.09
N LYS A 72 10.92 -14.10 8.08
CA LYS A 72 10.11 -14.97 8.94
C LYS A 72 9.61 -16.17 8.17
N SER A 73 10.34 -17.29 8.31
CA SER A 73 9.66 -18.59 8.44
C SER A 73 8.56 -18.47 9.50
N PRO A 74 7.38 -19.08 9.31
CA PRO A 74 6.19 -18.78 10.10
C PRO A 74 6.26 -19.49 11.46
N ALA A 75 7.16 -19.07 12.34
CA ALA A 75 7.22 -19.54 13.72
C ALA A 75 6.88 -18.38 14.66
N SER A 76 5.73 -18.51 15.31
CA SER A 76 5.41 -17.90 16.60
C SER A 76 5.58 -16.38 16.75
N SER A 77 4.79 -15.61 16.03
CA SER A 77 4.17 -14.45 16.66
C SER A 77 2.84 -14.16 15.99
N ARG A 78 1.85 -15.02 16.29
CA ARG A 78 0.45 -14.65 16.17
C ARG A 78 0.18 -13.58 17.23
N HIS A 79 0.57 -12.33 16.95
CA HIS A 79 -0.26 -11.24 17.40
C HIS A 79 -1.60 -11.49 16.75
N SER A 80 -2.59 -11.86 17.55
CA SER A 80 -3.97 -11.90 17.13
C SER A 80 -4.30 -10.50 16.61
N PHE A 81 -4.16 -10.29 15.30
CA PHE A 81 -5.02 -9.37 14.60
C PHE A 81 -6.42 -9.91 14.89
N ARG A 82 -7.01 -9.40 15.98
CA ARG A 82 -8.44 -9.47 16.22
C ARG A 82 -9.01 -9.01 14.90
N LYS A 83 -9.55 -9.95 14.11
CA LYS A 83 -10.23 -9.59 12.87
C LYS A 83 -11.14 -8.46 13.29
N LEU A 84 -10.95 -7.26 12.75
CA LEU A 84 -11.94 -6.22 12.87
C LEU A 84 -13.11 -6.70 12.00
N THR A 85 -13.85 -7.69 12.49
CA THR A 85 -15.21 -8.03 12.06
C THR A 85 -16.20 -7.01 12.62
N ASN A 86 -15.73 -5.84 13.06
CA ASN A 86 -16.57 -4.87 13.73
C ASN A 86 -17.35 -3.97 12.76
N THR A 87 -17.05 -3.98 11.45
CA THR A 87 -17.87 -3.20 10.50
C THR A 87 -19.20 -3.89 10.19
N GLN A 88 -19.23 -5.23 10.20
CA GLN A 88 -20.48 -5.99 10.09
C GLN A 88 -21.31 -5.79 11.36
N ASN A 89 -20.74 -6.03 12.55
CA ASN A 89 -21.46 -5.96 13.83
C ASN A 89 -22.01 -4.56 14.18
N GLN A 90 -21.34 -3.48 13.78
CA GLN A 90 -21.85 -2.12 13.98
C GLN A 90 -23.17 -1.85 13.23
N LYS A 91 -23.37 -2.46 12.06
CA LYS A 91 -24.61 -2.28 11.29
C LYS A 91 -25.80 -2.99 11.96
N TYR A 92 -25.58 -4.21 12.48
CA TYR A 92 -26.62 -4.97 13.16
C TYR A 92 -26.97 -4.38 14.54
N SER A 93 -26.03 -3.71 15.22
CA SER A 93 -26.28 -3.08 16.53
C SER A 93 -27.19 -1.85 16.42
N VAL A 94 -27.07 -1.04 15.37
CA VAL A 94 -27.93 0.13 15.12
C VAL A 94 -29.39 -0.28 14.95
N LEU A 95 -29.65 -1.44 14.34
CA LEU A 95 -30.99 -1.96 14.10
C LEU A 95 -31.46 -2.98 15.15
N ARG A 96 -30.67 -3.22 16.21
CA ARG A 96 -30.91 -4.29 17.21
C ARG A 96 -31.19 -5.66 16.58
N ILE A 97 -30.56 -5.96 15.45
CA ILE A 97 -30.73 -7.26 14.77
C ILE A 97 -29.86 -8.28 15.52
N PRO A 98 -30.43 -9.36 16.08
CA PRO A 98 -29.64 -10.40 16.72
C PRO A 98 -28.75 -11.08 15.67
N TRP A 99 -27.53 -11.45 16.03
CA TRP A 99 -26.59 -12.10 15.10
C TRP A 99 -27.07 -13.47 14.57
N THR A 100 -28.06 -14.07 15.22
CA THR A 100 -28.76 -15.28 14.78
C THR A 100 -29.75 -15.02 13.64
N ALA A 101 -30.12 -13.76 13.40
CA ALA A 101 -30.95 -13.39 12.27
C ALA A 101 -30.14 -13.59 10.98
N ARG A 102 -30.56 -14.56 10.16
CA ARG A 102 -30.00 -14.84 8.83
C ARG A 102 -30.43 -13.76 7.81
N ARG A 103 -30.14 -12.50 8.11
CA ARG A 103 -30.42 -11.35 7.24
C ARG A 103 -29.22 -11.09 6.33
N THR A 104 -29.46 -10.92 5.03
CA THR A 104 -28.42 -10.54 4.08
C THR A 104 -28.09 -9.05 4.20
N ASN A 105 -26.86 -8.69 3.82
CA ASN A 105 -26.43 -7.29 3.83
C ASN A 105 -27.31 -6.40 2.92
N GLN A 106 -27.83 -6.95 1.81
CA GLN A 106 -28.76 -6.29 0.89
C GLN A 106 -30.08 -5.95 1.59
N ASN A 107 -30.71 -6.90 2.28
CA ASN A 107 -31.98 -6.67 2.98
C ASN A 107 -31.86 -5.55 4.00
N ILE A 108 -30.75 -5.51 4.75
CA ILE A 108 -30.51 -4.48 5.76
C ILE A 108 -30.26 -3.10 5.12
N LEU A 109 -29.63 -3.03 3.93
CA LEU A 109 -29.45 -1.76 3.21
C LEU A 109 -30.80 -1.21 2.69
N GLN A 110 -31.66 -2.10 2.19
CA GLN A 110 -33.01 -1.74 1.74
C GLN A 110 -33.86 -1.22 2.91
N GLU A 111 -33.81 -1.90 4.07
CA GLU A 111 -34.55 -1.52 5.29
C GLU A 111 -34.09 -0.17 5.86
N LEU A 112 -32.80 0.13 5.80
CA LEU A 112 -32.25 1.43 6.21
C LEU A 112 -32.54 2.56 5.21
N GLY A 113 -33.20 2.29 4.08
CA GLY A 113 -33.41 3.27 3.01
C GLY A 113 -32.12 3.77 2.34
N THR A 114 -30.97 3.17 2.66
CA THR A 114 -29.65 3.56 2.16
C THR A 114 -29.34 2.76 0.89
N LYS A 115 -29.92 3.21 -0.23
CA LYS A 115 -29.73 2.58 -1.55
C LYS A 115 -28.29 2.69 -2.09
N GLU A 116 -27.46 3.56 -1.53
CA GLU A 116 -26.11 3.81 -2.03
C GLU A 116 -25.03 3.58 -0.97
N ARG A 117 -24.02 2.78 -1.31
CA ARG A 117 -22.80 2.64 -0.51
C ARG A 117 -21.88 3.84 -0.76
N GLN A 118 -22.29 5.02 -0.29
CA GLN A 118 -21.57 6.28 -0.48
C GLN A 118 -20.09 6.17 -0.09
N LEU A 119 -19.77 5.45 0.98
CA LEU A 119 -18.40 5.22 1.41
C LEU A 119 -17.59 4.39 0.39
N LEU A 120 -18.15 3.31 -0.17
CA LEU A 120 -17.45 2.51 -1.18
C LEU A 120 -17.25 3.30 -2.46
N LYS A 121 -18.23 4.11 -2.86
CA LYS A 121 -18.12 5.03 -4.00
C LYS A 121 -16.96 6.00 -3.78
N ASN A 122 -16.87 6.62 -2.61
CA ASN A 122 -15.80 7.55 -2.26
C ASN A 122 -14.42 6.85 -2.24
N ILE A 123 -14.32 5.66 -1.64
CA ILE A 123 -13.08 4.88 -1.62
C ILE A 123 -12.64 4.50 -3.03
N LYS A 124 -13.58 4.01 -3.87
CA LYS A 124 -13.32 3.67 -5.27
C LYS A 124 -12.81 4.88 -6.04
N GLN A 125 -13.49 6.02 -5.91
CA GLN A 125 -13.11 7.26 -6.57
C GLN A 125 -11.74 7.77 -6.13
N GLN A 126 -11.45 7.77 -4.82
CA GLN A 126 -10.16 8.21 -4.28
C GLN A 126 -9.02 7.32 -4.74
N LYS A 127 -9.20 5.99 -4.68
CA LYS A 127 -8.21 5.01 -5.15
C LYS A 127 -7.92 5.18 -6.64
N LEU A 128 -8.94 5.35 -7.48
CA LEU A 128 -8.74 5.54 -8.92
C LEU A 128 -8.08 6.89 -9.22
N LYS A 129 -8.50 7.98 -8.56
CA LYS A 129 -7.83 9.29 -8.71
C LYS A 129 -6.36 9.24 -8.31
N TYR A 130 -6.05 8.56 -7.21
CA TYR A 130 -4.68 8.40 -6.74
C TYR A 130 -3.85 7.53 -7.70
N PHE A 131 -4.45 6.51 -8.32
CA PHE A 131 -3.77 5.73 -9.36
C PHE A 131 -3.35 6.61 -10.54
N GLY A 132 -4.28 7.43 -11.05
CA GLY A 132 -3.95 8.37 -12.12
C GLY A 132 -2.87 9.37 -11.72
N HIS A 133 -2.85 9.82 -10.46
CA HIS A 133 -1.76 10.66 -9.94
C HIS A 133 -0.42 9.90 -9.95
N VAL A 134 -0.36 8.71 -9.38
CA VAL A 134 0.86 7.89 -9.30
C VAL A 134 1.43 7.58 -10.69
N VAL A 135 0.60 7.16 -11.65
CA VAL A 135 1.09 6.79 -12.99
C VAL A 135 1.69 7.99 -13.76
N ARG A 136 1.16 9.20 -13.53
CA ARG A 136 1.60 10.44 -14.19
C ARG A 136 2.88 11.02 -13.61
N HIS A 137 3.24 10.67 -12.38
CA HIS A 137 4.45 11.18 -11.73
C HIS A 137 5.53 10.10 -11.62
N ASN A 138 6.79 10.47 -11.78
CA ASN A 138 7.90 9.54 -11.62
C ASN A 138 8.37 9.53 -10.16
N ASN A 139 7.54 8.97 -9.27
CA ASN A 139 7.79 8.88 -7.84
C ASN A 139 8.03 7.43 -7.39
N LEU A 140 8.45 7.28 -6.13
CA LEU A 140 8.66 5.97 -5.52
C LEU A 140 7.40 5.10 -5.60
N GLU A 141 6.22 5.69 -5.48
CA GLU A 141 4.94 4.98 -5.55
C GLU A 141 4.71 4.36 -6.92
N LYS A 142 5.14 5.02 -8.01
CA LYS A 142 5.11 4.45 -9.35
C LYS A 142 6.11 3.29 -9.47
N LEU A 143 7.33 3.47 -8.95
CA LEU A 143 8.31 2.38 -8.87
C LEU A 143 7.81 1.19 -8.04
N CYS A 144 7.06 1.42 -6.97
CA CYS A 144 6.45 0.35 -6.17
C CYS A 144 5.26 -0.31 -6.88
N LEU A 145 4.51 0.43 -7.69
CA LEU A 145 3.36 -0.08 -8.43
C LEU A 145 3.78 -0.97 -9.61
N GLU A 146 4.81 -0.53 -10.35
CA GLU A 146 5.41 -1.24 -11.48
C GLU A 146 6.49 -2.24 -11.01
N GLY A 147 6.91 -2.11 -9.74
CA GLY A 147 8.00 -2.83 -9.11
C GLY A 147 7.75 -4.31 -8.90
N ALA A 148 8.69 -5.14 -9.37
CA ALA A 148 8.87 -6.48 -8.83
C ALA A 148 10.02 -6.47 -7.82
N VAL A 149 9.72 -6.86 -6.57
CA VAL A 149 10.76 -7.15 -5.57
C VAL A 149 11.37 -8.51 -5.92
N GLU A 150 12.71 -8.58 -6.01
CA GLU A 150 13.45 -9.83 -6.20
C GLU A 150 13.24 -10.77 -5.01
N GLY A 151 13.00 -12.05 -5.27
CA GLY A 151 12.85 -13.09 -4.23
C GLY A 151 11.66 -14.04 -4.43
N ARG A 152 11.60 -15.08 -3.59
CA ARG A 152 10.50 -16.06 -3.59
C ARG A 152 9.36 -15.57 -2.72
N ARG A 153 8.13 -15.60 -3.24
CA ARG A 153 6.94 -15.24 -2.46
C ARG A 153 6.57 -16.37 -1.50
N GLY A 154 6.19 -16.03 -0.27
CA GLY A 154 5.70 -16.99 0.71
C GLY A 154 4.45 -17.77 0.25
N ARG A 155 4.27 -18.98 0.78
CA ARG A 155 3.14 -19.87 0.48
C ARG A 155 1.87 -19.40 1.21
N GLY A 156 0.72 -19.36 0.51
CA GLY A 156 -0.58 -19.01 1.10
C GLY A 156 -1.51 -18.24 0.16
N ARG A 157 -2.71 -17.87 0.66
CA ARG A 157 -3.69 -17.07 -0.09
C ARG A 157 -3.14 -15.67 -0.37
N ARG A 158 -3.17 -15.25 -1.64
CA ARG A 158 -2.75 -13.91 -2.05
C ARG A 158 -3.65 -12.85 -1.42
N ARG A 159 -3.04 -11.79 -0.87
CA ARG A 159 -3.75 -10.57 -0.48
C ARG A 159 -4.23 -9.85 -1.73
N LYS A 160 -5.40 -9.18 -1.65
CA LYS A 160 -5.90 -8.35 -2.75
C LYS A 160 -4.93 -7.18 -2.94
N ARG A 161 -4.52 -6.93 -4.19
CA ARG A 161 -3.61 -5.85 -4.57
C ARG A 161 -4.43 -4.64 -5.01
N TRP A 162 -3.88 -3.45 -4.82
CA TRP A 162 -4.49 -2.24 -5.36
C TRP A 162 -4.62 -2.29 -6.89
N THR A 163 -3.61 -2.84 -7.59
CA THR A 163 -3.67 -3.09 -9.04
C THR A 163 -4.80 -4.02 -9.46
N GLN A 164 -5.15 -5.00 -8.61
CA GLN A 164 -6.32 -5.85 -8.84
C GLN A 164 -7.61 -5.06 -8.68
N ASP A 165 -7.72 -4.19 -7.65
CA ASP A 165 -8.89 -3.32 -7.51
C ASP A 165 -9.07 -2.43 -8.74
N ILE A 166 -8.00 -1.84 -9.28
CA ILE A 166 -8.05 -0.98 -10.47
C ILE A 166 -8.54 -1.78 -11.68
N SER A 167 -7.98 -2.97 -11.90
CA SER A 167 -8.37 -3.83 -13.01
C SER A 167 -9.82 -4.30 -12.90
N ASP A 168 -10.25 -4.76 -11.72
CA ASP A 168 -11.63 -5.18 -11.45
C ASP A 168 -12.65 -4.03 -11.67
N TRP A 169 -12.23 -2.78 -11.47
CA TRP A 169 -13.12 -1.62 -11.48
C TRP A 169 -13.23 -0.90 -12.81
N LEU A 170 -12.17 -0.96 -13.62
CA LEU A 170 -12.12 -0.34 -14.95
C LEU A 170 -12.33 -1.36 -16.07
N ASP A 171 -12.36 -2.67 -15.75
CA ASP A 171 -12.38 -3.76 -16.72
C ASP A 171 -11.23 -3.67 -17.75
N PHE A 172 -10.10 -3.12 -17.30
CA PHE A 172 -8.87 -2.95 -18.09
C PHE A 172 -7.72 -3.69 -17.42
N SER A 173 -6.71 -4.03 -18.21
CA SER A 173 -5.41 -4.37 -17.66
C SER A 173 -4.77 -3.14 -17.00
N VAL A 174 -3.87 -3.38 -16.03
CA VAL A 174 -3.13 -2.29 -15.37
C VAL A 174 -2.35 -1.45 -16.39
N ARG A 175 -1.86 -2.07 -17.48
CA ARG A 175 -1.11 -1.38 -18.54
C ARG A 175 -2.00 -0.45 -19.35
N GLU A 176 -3.18 -0.91 -19.77
CA GLU A 176 -4.17 -0.08 -20.46
C GLU A 176 -4.65 1.06 -19.57
N ALA A 177 -4.92 0.77 -18.29
CA ALA A 177 -5.27 1.78 -17.30
C ALA A 177 -4.15 2.82 -17.13
N SER A 178 -2.88 2.40 -17.17
CA SER A 178 -1.74 3.32 -17.11
C SER A 178 -1.61 4.21 -18.35
N ILE A 179 -1.90 3.69 -19.54
CA ILE A 179 -1.91 4.46 -20.78
C ILE A 179 -3.05 5.49 -20.74
N LEU A 180 -4.26 5.05 -20.38
CA LEU A 180 -5.43 5.91 -20.24
C LEU A 180 -5.22 7.00 -19.18
N ALA A 181 -4.53 6.67 -18.08
CA ALA A 181 -4.23 7.61 -16.99
C ALA A 181 -3.32 8.78 -17.41
N GLN A 182 -2.60 8.68 -18.53
CA GLN A 182 -1.84 9.80 -19.07
C GLN A 182 -2.75 10.91 -19.61
N ASP A 183 -3.88 10.54 -20.21
CA ASP A 183 -4.92 11.48 -20.58
C ASP A 183 -5.76 11.84 -19.34
N ARG A 184 -5.67 13.11 -18.91
CA ARG A 184 -6.38 13.56 -17.70
C ARG A 184 -7.89 13.53 -17.89
N ASP A 185 -8.39 13.87 -19.06
CA ASP A 185 -9.83 14.05 -19.28
C ASP A 185 -10.50 12.70 -19.59
N GLY A 186 -9.87 11.86 -20.41
CA GLY A 186 -10.26 10.47 -20.60
C GLY A 186 -10.24 9.67 -19.30
N PHE A 187 -9.19 9.80 -18.48
CA PHE A 187 -9.12 9.10 -17.20
C PHE A 187 -10.18 9.61 -16.21
N ARG A 188 -10.44 10.92 -16.13
CA ARG A 188 -11.52 11.47 -15.28
C ARG A 188 -12.88 10.91 -15.68
N SER A 189 -13.12 10.77 -16.97
CA SER A 189 -14.36 10.20 -17.52
C SER A 189 -14.52 8.73 -17.16
N ALA A 190 -13.46 7.92 -17.32
CA ALA A 190 -13.46 6.51 -16.90
C ALA A 190 -13.67 6.33 -15.38
N VAL A 191 -13.07 7.19 -14.55
CA VAL A 191 -13.31 7.17 -13.09
C VAL A 191 -14.77 7.51 -12.78
N TRP A 192 -15.34 8.50 -13.46
CA TRP A 192 -16.75 8.85 -13.30
C TRP A 192 -17.67 7.68 -13.67
N GLU A 193 -17.45 7.04 -14.81
CA GLU A 193 -18.23 5.89 -15.27
C GLU A 193 -18.14 4.72 -14.27
N ALA A 194 -16.91 4.34 -13.89
CA ALA A 194 -16.68 3.26 -12.94
C ALA A 194 -17.32 3.52 -11.57
N THR A 195 -17.42 4.78 -11.14
CA THR A 195 -18.03 5.14 -9.84
C THR A 195 -19.52 5.43 -9.92
N SER A 196 -20.06 5.60 -11.13
CA SER A 196 -21.48 5.80 -11.40
C SER A 196 -22.23 4.49 -11.64
N TYR A 197 -21.53 3.43 -12.06
CA TYR A 197 -22.09 2.09 -12.19
C TYR A 197 -22.57 1.57 -10.83
N LYS A 198 -23.88 1.30 -10.74
CA LYS A 198 -24.51 0.71 -9.56
C LYS A 198 -24.06 -0.75 -9.47
N ASP A 199 -23.55 -1.19 -8.32
CA ASP A 199 -23.40 -2.62 -8.02
C ASP A 199 -24.73 -3.30 -8.40
N PRO A 200 -24.74 -4.33 -9.28
CA PRO A 200 -25.98 -5.04 -9.59
C PRO A 200 -26.58 -5.63 -8.30
N PRO A 201 -27.92 -5.75 -8.25
CA PRO A 201 -28.68 -6.02 -7.03
C PRO A 201 -28.18 -7.22 -6.24
#